data_AF-A0A091RMW4-F1
#
_entry.id   AF-A0A091RMW4-F1
#
_cell.length_a   1.000
_cell.length_b   1.000
_cell.length_c   1.000
_cell.angle_alpha   90.00
_cell.angle_beta   90.00
_cell.angle_gamma   90.00
#
_symmetry.space_group_name_H-M   'P 1'
#
loop_
_entity.id
_entity.type
_entity.pdbx_description
1 polymer ?
#
loop_
_entity_poly.entity_id
_entity_poly.type
_entity_poly.pdbx_seq_one_letter_code
_entity_poly.pdbx_strand_id
1 'polypeptide(L)'
;WVQGFSNKNFGFVNNQTVCYPCGNYILFLDIETKKTTALQCQTGQVGAFAANGNSHVLAFSDRRLNPIIYIYNFPELTKLTELKGNAQLDYTLLALSFTGPYLASYSSIPEFILSIWNWQENLLLCSKSQPGVTVTSMSFNPMNWQQLCLVDETNVTVWHIERNNDEHHLQQNPVELPDAQGSVSHHTDLFFPISYDEDPYYGPLLPVSAIAGL
;
A
#
# COMPACT_ATOMS: atom_id res chain seq x y z
N TRP A 1 -15.97 27.15 -5.05
CA TRP A 1 -15.42 27.11 -3.68
C TRP A 1 -15.47 25.64 -3.26
N VAL A 2 -14.32 25.01 -2.96
CA VAL A 2 -14.24 23.61 -2.56
C VAL A 2 -13.75 23.60 -1.12
N GLN A 3 -14.65 23.37 -0.17
CA GLN A 3 -14.31 23.23 1.25
C GLN A 3 -15.01 21.99 1.79
N GLY A 4 -14.22 21.09 2.36
CA GLY A 4 -14.69 19.86 2.98
C GLY A 4 -13.48 19.04 3.44
N PHE A 5 -13.52 18.55 4.67
CA PHE A 5 -12.48 17.69 5.23
C PHE A 5 -12.98 16.25 5.21
N SER A 6 -12.23 15.35 4.60
CA SER A 6 -12.47 13.92 4.73
C SER A 6 -11.89 13.45 6.06
N ASN A 7 -12.70 12.78 6.90
CA ASN A 7 -12.24 12.20 8.18
C ASN A 7 -11.18 11.10 8.01
N LYS A 8 -10.83 10.73 6.76
CA LYS A 8 -9.84 9.70 6.41
C LYS A 8 -9.06 10.13 5.16
N ASN A 9 -7.79 9.74 5.07
CA ASN A 9 -6.95 9.82 3.86
C ASN A 9 -6.32 11.20 3.55
N PHE A 10 -5.63 11.83 4.50
CA PHE A 10 -4.69 12.91 4.19
C PHE A 10 -3.25 12.38 4.20
N GLY A 11 -2.35 13.08 3.52
CA GLY A 11 -0.93 12.75 3.51
C GLY A 11 -0.07 13.97 3.23
N PHE A 12 1.22 13.87 3.53
CA PHE A 12 2.19 14.91 3.21
C PHE A 12 2.81 14.64 1.83
N VAL A 13 2.82 15.65 0.96
CA VAL A 13 3.54 15.60 -0.34
C VAL A 13 4.94 16.23 -0.24
N ASN A 14 5.21 16.95 0.82
CA ASN A 14 6.54 17.38 1.26
C ASN A 14 6.45 17.77 2.75
N ASN A 15 7.49 18.37 3.31
CA ASN A 15 7.55 18.72 4.73
C ASN A 15 6.59 19.87 5.15
N GLN A 16 6.01 20.62 4.21
CA GLN A 16 5.21 21.83 4.48
C GLN A 16 3.78 21.75 3.96
N THR A 17 3.47 20.82 3.06
CA THR A 17 2.21 20.75 2.33
C THR A 17 1.51 19.43 2.60
N VAL A 18 0.32 19.53 3.18
CA VAL A 18 -0.62 18.41 3.36
C VAL A 18 -1.57 18.38 2.17
N CYS A 19 -1.93 17.19 1.74
CA CYS A 19 -2.92 16.99 0.69
C CYS A 19 -3.96 15.95 1.08
N TYR A 20 -5.18 16.14 0.57
CA TYR A 20 -6.32 15.29 0.90
C TYR A 20 -7.41 15.38 -0.18
N PRO A 21 -8.17 14.29 -0.42
CA PRO A 21 -9.29 14.30 -1.33
C PRO A 21 -10.50 15.04 -0.74
N CYS A 22 -11.21 15.77 -1.60
CA CYS A 22 -12.43 16.51 -1.31
C CYS A 22 -13.37 16.44 -2.53
N GLY A 23 -14.29 15.47 -2.54
CA GLY A 23 -15.18 15.22 -3.69
C GLY A 23 -14.40 14.78 -4.92
N ASN A 24 -14.46 15.58 -5.99
CA ASN A 24 -13.69 15.36 -7.23
C ASN A 24 -12.38 16.18 -7.29
N TYR A 25 -11.93 16.73 -6.17
CA TYR A 25 -10.67 17.47 -6.07
C TYR A 25 -9.73 16.83 -5.07
N ILE A 26 -8.44 17.09 -5.22
CA ILE A 26 -7.42 16.91 -4.20
C ILE A 26 -6.93 18.30 -3.83
N LEU A 27 -7.07 18.65 -2.56
CA LEU A 27 -6.63 19.93 -2.03
C LEU A 27 -5.22 19.80 -1.48
N PHE A 28 -4.40 20.82 -1.68
CA PHE A 28 -3.04 20.93 -1.16
C PHE A 28 -2.99 22.17 -0.29
N LEU A 29 -2.75 22.00 1.00
CA LEU A 29 -2.66 23.06 1.99
C LEU A 29 -1.22 23.21 2.44
N ASP A 30 -0.61 24.33 2.09
CA ASP A 30 0.66 24.75 2.65
C ASP A 30 0.43 25.24 4.09
N ILE A 31 1.06 24.57 5.05
CA ILE A 31 0.81 24.78 6.49
C ILE A 31 1.32 26.15 6.94
N GLU A 32 2.40 26.65 6.35
CA GLU A 32 3.05 27.89 6.76
C GLU A 32 2.29 29.11 6.20
N THR A 33 2.09 29.12 4.88
CA THR A 33 1.46 30.23 4.16
C THR A 33 -0.06 30.20 4.21
N LYS A 34 -0.66 29.08 4.62
CA LYS A 34 -2.11 28.80 4.58
C LYS A 34 -2.71 28.88 3.17
N LYS A 35 -1.88 28.86 2.13
CA LYS A 35 -2.36 28.84 0.73
C LYS A 35 -2.87 27.45 0.39
N THR A 36 -3.96 27.41 -0.37
CA THR A 36 -4.54 26.17 -0.86
C THR A 36 -4.54 26.15 -2.37
N THR A 37 -4.02 25.06 -2.95
CA THR A 37 -4.18 24.75 -4.38
C THR A 37 -5.02 23.49 -4.53
N ALA A 38 -5.53 23.23 -5.73
CA ALA A 38 -6.41 22.10 -5.99
C ALA A 38 -6.06 21.43 -7.31
N LEU A 39 -6.05 20.10 -7.31
CA LEU A 39 -6.01 19.26 -8.50
C LEU A 39 -7.40 18.65 -8.71
N GLN A 40 -7.97 18.79 -9.90
CA GLN A 40 -9.27 18.22 -10.22
C GLN A 40 -9.14 16.83 -10.87
N CYS A 41 -9.85 15.85 -10.33
CA CYS A 41 -10.13 14.60 -11.03
C CYS A 41 -11.18 14.86 -12.12
N GLN A 42 -10.78 14.76 -13.38
CA GLN A 42 -11.65 15.07 -14.52
C GLN A 42 -12.74 14.02 -14.74
N THR A 43 -12.52 12.80 -14.26
CA THR A 43 -13.38 11.64 -14.52
C THR A 43 -14.45 11.42 -13.45
N GLY A 44 -14.42 12.16 -12.33
CA GLY A 44 -15.44 12.09 -11.29
C GLY A 44 -14.88 12.23 -9.88
N GLN A 45 -15.51 11.53 -8.94
CA GLN A 45 -15.09 11.53 -7.54
C GLN A 45 -13.73 10.84 -7.38
N VAL A 46 -12.90 11.37 -6.49
CA VAL A 46 -11.66 10.72 -6.06
C VAL A 46 -12.00 9.50 -5.19
N GLY A 47 -11.47 8.33 -5.55
CA GLY A 47 -11.60 7.08 -4.80
C GLY A 47 -10.52 6.97 -3.72
N ALA A 48 -9.70 5.92 -3.80
CA ALA A 48 -8.56 5.76 -2.91
C ALA A 48 -7.47 6.80 -3.18
N PHE A 49 -6.68 7.11 -2.15
CA PHE A 49 -5.70 8.19 -2.17
C PHE A 49 -4.46 7.82 -1.35
N ALA A 50 -3.28 8.18 -1.84
CA ALA A 50 -2.00 8.05 -1.15
C ALA A 50 -1.05 9.20 -1.53
N ALA A 51 -0.15 9.55 -0.63
CA ALA A 51 0.89 10.55 -0.87
C ALA A 51 2.22 10.09 -0.28
N ASN A 52 3.32 10.48 -0.92
CA ASN A 52 4.67 10.27 -0.44
C ASN A 52 5.43 11.61 -0.45
N GLY A 53 5.80 12.06 0.76
CA GLY A 53 6.54 13.31 0.97
C GLY A 53 8.03 13.23 0.62
N ASN A 54 8.61 12.03 0.57
CA ASN A 54 10.01 11.79 0.21
C ASN A 54 10.22 11.86 -1.32
N SER A 55 9.31 11.29 -2.10
CA SER A 55 9.38 11.33 -3.57
C SER A 55 8.61 12.49 -4.20
N HIS A 56 7.91 13.30 -3.41
CA HIS A 56 7.04 14.38 -3.88
C HIS A 56 5.98 13.93 -4.90
N VAL A 57 5.36 12.78 -4.63
CA VAL A 57 4.38 12.15 -5.52
C VAL A 57 3.10 11.86 -4.75
N LEU A 58 1.97 11.98 -5.44
CA LEU A 58 0.67 11.51 -4.97
C LEU A 58 0.05 10.54 -5.97
N ALA A 59 -0.75 9.62 -5.45
CA ALA A 59 -1.51 8.66 -6.22
C ALA A 59 -2.98 8.70 -5.78
N PHE A 60 -3.90 8.62 -6.74
CA PHE A 60 -5.32 8.54 -6.45
C PHE A 60 -6.07 7.80 -7.54
N SER A 61 -7.14 7.09 -7.18
CA SER A 61 -8.04 6.50 -8.17
C SER A 61 -9.21 7.42 -8.46
N ASP A 62 -9.80 7.28 -9.65
CA ASP A 62 -11.17 7.74 -9.86
C ASP A 62 -12.19 6.70 -9.39
N ARG A 63 -13.46 7.10 -9.26
CA ARG A 63 -14.57 6.23 -8.89
C ARG A 63 -15.56 6.12 -10.05
N ARG A 64 -15.32 5.15 -10.93
CA ARG A 64 -16.16 4.83 -12.10
C ARG A 64 -15.98 3.36 -12.48
N LEU A 65 -16.74 2.91 -13.48
CA LEU A 65 -16.51 1.60 -14.09
C LEU A 65 -15.10 1.52 -14.68
N ASN A 66 -14.36 0.46 -14.33
CA ASN A 66 -12.96 0.26 -14.66
C ASN A 66 -12.10 1.46 -14.22
N PRO A 67 -11.99 1.70 -12.90
CA PRO A 67 -11.29 2.86 -12.37
C PRO A 67 -9.81 2.84 -12.76
N ILE A 68 -9.24 4.04 -12.88
CA ILE A 68 -7.83 4.26 -13.20
C ILE A 68 -7.14 4.88 -12.00
N ILE A 69 -5.91 4.44 -11.71
CA ILE A 69 -5.05 5.09 -10.72
C ILE A 69 -4.16 6.11 -11.45
N TYR A 70 -4.24 7.35 -10.99
CA TYR A 70 -3.47 8.46 -11.49
C TYR A 70 -2.32 8.78 -10.55
N ILE A 71 -1.14 9.04 -11.11
CA ILE A 71 0.04 9.42 -10.35
C ILE A 71 0.52 10.78 -10.83
N TYR A 72 0.69 11.70 -9.89
CA TYR A 72 1.06 13.09 -10.14
C TYR A 72 2.28 13.47 -9.32
N ASN A 73 3.08 14.39 -9.84
CA ASN A 73 4.14 15.02 -9.08
C ASN A 73 3.65 16.29 -8.37
N PHE A 74 4.41 16.71 -7.37
CA PHE A 74 4.22 17.97 -6.66
C PHE A 74 5.57 18.71 -6.64
N PRO A 75 5.61 20.05 -6.81
CA PRO A 75 4.49 21.01 -6.85
C PRO A 75 3.86 21.24 -8.23
N GLU A 76 4.42 20.70 -9.33
CA GLU A 76 3.99 21.06 -10.68
C GLU A 76 2.60 20.51 -11.04
N LEU A 77 2.08 19.52 -10.29
CA LEU A 77 0.80 18.86 -10.55
C LEU A 77 0.71 18.32 -11.98
N THR A 78 1.83 17.81 -12.49
CA THR A 78 1.89 17.10 -13.77
C THR A 78 1.59 15.62 -13.57
N LYS A 79 0.81 15.06 -14.49
CA LYS A 79 0.51 13.64 -14.49
C LYS A 79 1.74 12.86 -14.98
N LEU A 80 2.26 12.00 -14.12
CA LEU A 80 3.40 11.14 -14.43
C LEU A 80 2.96 9.87 -15.19
N THR A 81 1.92 9.20 -14.69
CA THR A 81 1.43 7.95 -15.29
C THR A 81 -0.04 7.67 -14.95
N GLU A 82 -0.61 6.69 -15.65
CA GLU A 82 -1.93 6.11 -15.41
C GLU A 82 -1.80 4.58 -15.32
N LEU A 83 -2.18 4.00 -14.18
CA LEU A 83 -2.19 2.56 -13.99
C LEU A 83 -3.61 2.02 -14.19
N LYS A 84 -3.73 1.05 -15.09
CA LYS A 84 -4.99 0.37 -15.41
C LYS A 84 -4.92 -1.06 -14.92
N GLY A 85 -5.64 -1.35 -13.84
CA GLY A 85 -5.77 -2.70 -13.30
C GLY A 85 -7.07 -3.37 -13.68
N ASN A 86 -7.30 -4.50 -13.03
CA ASN A 86 -8.48 -5.34 -13.26
C ASN A 86 -9.65 -5.01 -12.33
N ALA A 87 -9.56 -3.94 -11.53
CA ALA A 87 -10.65 -3.50 -10.68
C ALA A 87 -11.83 -3.06 -11.55
N GLN A 88 -13.06 -3.45 -11.19
CA GLN A 88 -14.24 -3.10 -11.99
C GLN A 88 -14.97 -1.87 -11.46
N LEU A 89 -15.00 -1.68 -10.14
CA LEU A 89 -15.87 -0.67 -9.52
C LEU A 89 -15.11 0.39 -8.73
N ASP A 90 -14.14 -0.01 -7.90
CA ASP A 90 -13.45 0.92 -7.02
C ASP A 90 -12.11 0.35 -6.53
N TYR A 91 -11.21 1.25 -6.15
CA TYR A 91 -10.07 0.95 -5.30
C TYR A 91 -10.36 1.48 -3.90
N THR A 92 -10.19 0.64 -2.88
CA THR A 92 -10.46 1.03 -1.49
C THR A 92 -9.22 1.64 -0.83
N LEU A 93 -8.03 1.15 -1.17
CA LEU A 93 -6.76 1.56 -0.58
C LEU A 93 -5.66 1.70 -1.62
N LEU A 94 -4.80 2.69 -1.42
CA LEU A 94 -3.54 2.87 -2.13
C LEU A 94 -2.44 3.09 -1.08
N ALA A 95 -1.23 2.64 -1.38
CA ALA A 95 -0.04 2.93 -0.60
C ALA A 95 1.15 3.11 -1.55
N LEU A 96 1.91 4.18 -1.36
CA LEU A 96 3.18 4.39 -2.07
C LEU A 96 4.31 3.85 -1.20
N SER A 97 5.30 3.19 -1.83
CA SER A 97 6.51 2.81 -1.11
C SER A 97 7.28 4.05 -0.68
N PHE A 98 7.94 4.00 0.48
CA PHE A 98 8.71 5.13 1.00
C PHE A 98 9.88 5.49 0.08
N THR A 99 10.56 4.47 -0.45
CA THR A 99 11.61 4.55 -1.46
C THR A 99 11.21 3.78 -2.71
N GLY A 100 11.66 4.25 -3.88
CA GLY A 100 11.44 3.59 -5.16
C GLY A 100 10.07 3.86 -5.80
N PRO A 101 9.86 3.39 -7.04
CA PRO A 101 8.67 3.67 -7.82
C PRO A 101 7.57 2.61 -7.63
N TYR A 102 7.29 2.19 -6.39
CA TYR A 102 6.31 1.13 -6.13
C TYR A 102 5.01 1.66 -5.54
N LEU A 103 3.91 1.06 -5.96
CA LEU A 103 2.57 1.34 -5.47
C LEU A 103 1.87 0.02 -5.17
N ALA A 104 1.22 -0.08 -4.02
CA ALA A 104 0.26 -1.12 -3.72
C ALA A 104 -1.16 -0.55 -3.88
N SER A 105 -2.05 -1.33 -4.48
CA SER A 105 -3.47 -1.00 -4.61
C SER A 105 -4.32 -2.15 -4.14
N TYR A 106 -5.42 -1.86 -3.44
CA TYR A 106 -6.43 -2.83 -3.07
C TYR A 106 -7.76 -2.50 -3.73
N SER A 107 -8.34 -3.46 -4.45
CA SER A 107 -9.61 -3.31 -5.16
C SER A 107 -10.80 -3.71 -4.29
N SER A 108 -11.97 -3.17 -4.61
CA SER A 108 -13.22 -3.48 -3.91
C SER A 108 -13.91 -4.73 -4.49
N ILE A 109 -15.18 -4.89 -4.14
CA ILE A 109 -16.09 -5.90 -4.73
C ILE A 109 -16.15 -5.69 -6.25
N PRO A 110 -16.15 -6.76 -7.06
CA PRO A 110 -16.11 -8.18 -6.67
C PRO A 110 -14.71 -8.79 -6.54
N GLU A 111 -13.64 -8.04 -6.82
CA GLU A 111 -12.30 -8.61 -7.02
C GLU A 111 -11.54 -8.89 -5.72
N PHE A 112 -11.56 -7.98 -4.75
CA PHE A 112 -10.75 -8.04 -3.53
C PHE A 112 -9.26 -8.37 -3.79
N ILE A 113 -8.68 -7.75 -4.83
CA ILE A 113 -7.32 -8.02 -5.27
C ILE A 113 -6.36 -6.99 -4.67
N LEU A 114 -5.32 -7.48 -4.01
CA LEU A 114 -4.07 -6.77 -3.75
C LEU A 114 -3.20 -6.80 -5.02
N SER A 115 -2.76 -5.65 -5.50
CA SER A 115 -1.86 -5.52 -6.66
C SER A 115 -0.65 -4.66 -6.33
N ILE A 116 0.53 -5.09 -6.78
CA ILE A 116 1.79 -4.36 -6.64
C ILE A 116 2.24 -3.88 -8.02
N TRP A 117 2.57 -2.61 -8.12
CA TRP A 117 2.93 -1.93 -9.35
C TRP A 117 4.33 -1.34 -9.26
N ASN A 118 5.10 -1.41 -10.35
CA ASN A 118 6.13 -0.42 -10.63
C ASN A 118 5.47 0.68 -11.47
N TRP A 119 5.18 1.81 -10.85
CA TRP A 119 4.43 2.87 -11.52
C TRP A 119 5.25 3.64 -12.54
N GLN A 120 6.57 3.72 -12.38
CA GLN A 120 7.44 4.42 -13.31
C GLN A 120 7.57 3.66 -14.63
N GLU A 121 7.56 2.32 -14.57
CA GLU A 121 7.58 1.44 -15.74
C GLU A 121 6.18 1.10 -16.26
N ASN A 122 5.13 1.56 -15.58
CA ASN A 122 3.73 1.21 -15.84
C ASN A 122 3.49 -0.32 -15.90
N LEU A 123 4.09 -1.04 -14.95
CA LEU A 123 4.11 -2.49 -14.91
C LEU A 123 3.39 -3.01 -13.66
N LEU A 124 2.46 -3.95 -13.85
CA LEU A 124 1.90 -4.76 -12.77
C LEU A 124 2.89 -5.88 -12.46
N LEU A 125 3.49 -5.84 -11.27
CA LEU A 125 4.49 -6.83 -10.84
C LEU A 125 3.81 -8.15 -10.43
N CYS A 126 2.82 -8.06 -9.55
CA CYS A 126 2.10 -9.21 -9.04
C CYS A 126 0.74 -8.81 -8.46
N SER A 127 -0.14 -9.80 -8.32
CA SER A 127 -1.44 -9.60 -7.69
C SER A 127 -1.93 -10.86 -6.99
N LYS A 128 -2.76 -10.68 -5.96
CA LYS A 128 -3.38 -11.76 -5.20
C LYS A 128 -4.82 -11.41 -4.86
N SER A 129 -5.76 -12.26 -5.24
CA SER A 129 -7.16 -12.14 -4.85
C SER A 129 -7.36 -12.67 -3.43
N GLN A 130 -8.13 -11.95 -2.63
CA GLN A 130 -8.52 -12.29 -1.26
C GLN A 130 -10.04 -12.13 -1.07
N PRO A 131 -10.87 -12.98 -1.71
CA PRO A 131 -12.32 -12.83 -1.65
C PRO A 131 -12.84 -12.83 -0.21
N GLY A 132 -13.68 -11.85 0.12
CA GLY A 132 -14.31 -11.73 1.44
C GLY A 132 -13.46 -11.07 2.52
N VAL A 133 -12.21 -10.68 2.23
CA VAL A 133 -11.37 -9.91 3.15
C VAL A 133 -11.60 -8.42 2.93
N THR A 134 -11.96 -7.68 3.99
CA THR A 134 -12.06 -6.22 3.94
C THR A 134 -10.85 -5.60 4.63
N VAL A 135 -9.90 -5.15 3.83
CA VAL A 135 -8.70 -4.47 4.33
C VAL A 135 -9.06 -3.03 4.71
N THR A 136 -8.69 -2.63 5.92
CA THR A 136 -8.95 -1.30 6.48
C THR A 136 -7.73 -0.37 6.38
N SER A 137 -6.52 -0.93 6.37
CA SER A 137 -5.27 -0.18 6.24
C SER A 137 -4.20 -0.99 5.50
N MET A 138 -3.32 -0.29 4.78
CA MET A 138 -2.24 -0.86 3.99
C MET A 138 -1.03 0.07 3.99
N SER A 139 0.17 -0.47 4.24
CA SER A 139 1.42 0.30 4.22
C SER A 139 2.61 -0.56 3.83
N PHE A 140 3.54 0.00 3.07
CA PHE A 140 4.85 -0.64 2.86
C PHE A 140 5.72 -0.55 4.11
N ASN A 141 6.66 -1.50 4.26
CA ASN A 141 7.80 -1.31 5.12
C ASN A 141 8.68 -0.18 4.52
N PRO A 142 8.93 0.92 5.26
CA PRO A 142 9.71 2.05 4.74
C PRO A 142 11.14 1.69 4.31
N MET A 143 11.72 0.64 4.91
CA MET A 143 13.09 0.19 4.66
C MET A 143 13.18 -0.88 3.56
N ASN A 144 12.08 -1.58 3.29
CA ASN A 144 12.05 -2.66 2.31
C ASN A 144 10.70 -2.68 1.58
N TRP A 145 10.67 -2.20 0.34
CA TRP A 145 9.45 -2.19 -0.46
C TRP A 145 8.90 -3.60 -0.73
N GLN A 146 9.71 -4.65 -0.60
CA GLN A 146 9.28 -6.04 -0.76
C GLN A 146 8.46 -6.55 0.43
N GLN A 147 8.25 -5.74 1.46
CA GLN A 147 7.40 -6.05 2.59
C GLN A 147 6.24 -5.06 2.68
N LEU A 148 5.03 -5.58 2.81
CA LEU A 148 3.79 -4.81 2.87
C LEU A 148 2.92 -5.31 4.03
N CYS A 149 2.41 -4.41 4.85
CA CYS A 149 1.48 -4.74 5.93
C CYS A 149 0.05 -4.43 5.51
N LEU A 150 -0.85 -5.38 5.70
CA LEU A 150 -2.30 -5.24 5.54
C LEU A 150 -2.97 -5.46 6.90
N VAL A 151 -3.95 -4.63 7.21
CA VAL A 151 -4.76 -4.73 8.42
C VAL A 151 -6.22 -4.89 8.03
N ASP A 152 -6.87 -5.95 8.49
CA ASP A 152 -8.32 -6.13 8.43
C ASP A 152 -8.94 -5.86 9.82
N GLU A 153 -10.24 -6.14 10.01
CA GLU A 153 -10.92 -5.88 11.28
C GLU A 153 -10.38 -6.73 12.45
N THR A 154 -9.71 -7.84 12.16
CA THR A 154 -9.35 -8.89 13.14
C THR A 154 -7.89 -9.32 13.07
N ASN A 155 -7.20 -9.09 11.96
CA ASN A 155 -5.86 -9.61 11.70
C ASN A 155 -4.93 -8.51 11.17
N VAL A 156 -3.66 -8.68 11.49
CA VAL A 156 -2.55 -8.00 10.81
C VAL A 156 -1.79 -9.06 10.02
N THR A 157 -1.53 -8.77 8.75
CA THR A 157 -0.83 -9.67 7.85
C THR A 157 0.35 -8.96 7.21
N VAL A 158 1.53 -9.58 7.28
CA VAL A 158 2.71 -9.13 6.54
C VAL A 158 2.81 -9.93 5.24
N TRP A 159 2.91 -9.22 4.14
CA TRP A 159 3.09 -9.75 2.80
C TRP A 159 4.53 -9.55 2.34
N HIS A 160 5.12 -10.61 1.83
CA HIS A 160 6.42 -10.61 1.18
C HIS A 160 6.25 -10.66 -0.33
N ILE A 161 6.95 -9.77 -1.03
CA ILE A 161 7.01 -9.69 -2.48
C ILE A 161 8.31 -10.34 -2.90
N GLU A 162 8.24 -11.64 -3.12
CA GLU A 162 9.38 -12.41 -3.60
C GLU A 162 9.62 -12.10 -5.07
N ARG A 163 10.89 -11.97 -5.45
CA ARG A 163 11.31 -11.71 -6.82
C ARG A 163 12.20 -12.85 -7.30
N ASN A 164 11.83 -13.47 -8.41
CA ASN A 164 12.66 -14.42 -9.14
C ASN A 164 12.85 -13.92 -10.58
N ASN A 165 14.03 -13.35 -10.87
CA ASN A 165 14.31 -12.64 -12.11
C ASN A 165 13.31 -11.50 -12.37
N ASP A 166 12.40 -11.70 -13.32
CA ASP A 166 11.36 -10.74 -13.70
C ASP A 166 9.98 -11.09 -13.11
N GLU A 167 9.82 -12.28 -12.52
CA GLU A 167 8.58 -12.73 -11.89
C GLU A 167 8.52 -12.28 -10.41
N HIS A 168 7.35 -11.79 -10.00
CA HIS A 168 7.09 -11.37 -8.62
C HIS A 168 5.91 -12.14 -8.03
N HIS A 169 6.05 -12.62 -6.80
CA HIS A 169 5.07 -13.48 -6.14
C HIS A 169 4.74 -12.94 -4.75
N LEU A 170 3.46 -12.99 -4.38
CA LEU A 170 2.98 -12.54 -3.08
C LEU A 170 2.87 -13.72 -2.12
N GLN A 171 3.67 -13.70 -1.05
CA GLN A 171 3.59 -14.64 0.06
C GLN A 171 3.03 -13.95 1.30
N GLN A 172 2.09 -14.63 1.96
CA GLN A 172 1.40 -14.14 3.16
C GLN A 172 2.00 -14.76 4.41
N ASN A 173 2.37 -13.91 5.39
CA ASN A 173 2.77 -14.28 6.73
C ASN A 173 1.81 -13.60 7.74
N PRO A 174 0.82 -14.34 8.26
CA PRO A 174 -0.08 -13.82 9.30
C PRO A 174 0.71 -13.47 10.58
N VAL A 175 0.36 -12.38 11.25
CA VAL A 175 0.95 -12.01 12.54
C VAL A 175 0.00 -12.46 13.64
N GLU A 176 0.50 -13.20 14.63
CA GLU A 176 -0.26 -13.52 15.83
C GLU A 176 -0.45 -12.25 16.67
N LEU A 177 -1.70 -11.82 16.81
CA LEU A 177 -2.05 -10.71 17.68
C LEU A 177 -2.19 -11.23 19.11
N PRO A 178 -1.75 -10.44 20.12
CA PRO A 178 -1.94 -10.82 21.51
C PRO A 178 -3.43 -10.91 21.83
N ASP A 179 -3.79 -11.86 22.68
CA ASP A 179 -5.15 -11.95 23.21
C ASP A 179 -5.48 -10.75 24.12
N ALA A 180 -6.72 -10.69 24.62
CA ALA A 180 -7.17 -9.62 25.51
C ALA A 180 -6.37 -9.51 26.83
N GLN A 181 -5.55 -10.51 27.17
CA GLN A 181 -4.67 -10.53 28.33
C GLN A 181 -3.21 -10.20 27.98
N GLY A 182 -2.91 -9.96 26.70
CA GLY A 182 -1.56 -9.64 26.24
C GLY A 182 -0.68 -10.85 25.96
N SER A 183 -1.20 -12.09 26.01
CA SER A 183 -0.44 -13.30 25.69
C SER A 183 -0.48 -13.63 24.20
N VAL A 184 0.66 -14.07 23.67
CA VAL A 184 0.80 -14.67 22.33
C VAL A 184 0.94 -16.18 22.52
N SER A 185 0.19 -16.98 21.77
CA SER A 185 0.25 -18.44 21.86
C SER A 185 1.54 -18.95 21.20
N HIS A 186 2.51 -19.43 21.96
CA HIS A 186 3.70 -20.04 21.36
C HIS A 186 3.34 -21.35 20.65
N HIS A 187 3.10 -21.30 19.33
CA HIS A 187 3.03 -22.49 18.51
C HIS A 187 4.46 -23.02 18.32
N THR A 188 4.80 -24.10 19.01
CA THR A 188 6.10 -24.77 18.82
C THR A 188 6.03 -25.59 17.53
N ASP A 189 6.57 -25.05 16.44
CA ASP A 189 6.70 -25.81 15.20
C ASP A 189 7.67 -26.98 15.38
N LEU A 190 7.17 -28.21 15.20
CA LEU A 190 7.92 -29.46 15.40
C LEU A 190 9.17 -29.58 14.50
N PHE A 191 9.27 -28.76 13.43
CA PHE A 191 10.38 -28.75 12.49
C PHE A 191 11.43 -27.65 12.76
N PHE A 192 11.08 -26.63 13.55
CA PHE A 192 11.96 -25.52 13.94
C PHE A 192 11.90 -25.36 15.46
N PRO A 193 12.71 -26.12 16.22
CA PRO A 193 12.61 -26.17 17.69
C PRO A 193 12.98 -24.85 18.39
N ILE A 194 13.41 -23.83 17.63
CA ILE A 194 13.87 -22.55 18.15
C ILE A 194 13.11 -21.45 17.41
N SER A 195 11.98 -21.04 17.98
CA SER A 195 11.37 -19.76 17.67
C SER A 195 12.23 -18.67 18.31
N TYR A 196 13.09 -18.02 17.52
CA TYR A 196 13.67 -16.76 17.95
C TYR A 196 12.62 -15.66 17.74
N ASP A 197 12.48 -14.76 18.73
CA ASP A 197 11.55 -13.63 18.74
C ASP A 197 11.79 -12.58 17.64
N GLU A 198 12.79 -12.77 16.77
CA GLU A 198 13.14 -11.80 15.72
C GLU A 198 13.17 -12.45 14.34
N ASP A 199 12.34 -11.90 13.44
CA ASP A 199 12.44 -12.13 12.00
C ASP A 199 13.82 -11.63 11.51
N PRO A 200 14.69 -12.50 10.96
CA PRO A 200 15.99 -12.06 10.51
C PRO A 200 15.83 -11.19 9.25
N TYR A 201 16.18 -9.92 9.39
CA TYR A 201 16.29 -8.94 8.30
C TYR A 201 17.12 -9.40 7.09
N TYR A 202 17.92 -10.47 7.24
CA TYR A 202 18.93 -10.91 6.27
C TYR A 202 18.54 -12.17 5.46
N GLY A 203 17.31 -12.67 5.56
CA GLY A 203 16.81 -13.75 4.71
C GLY A 203 16.37 -15.01 5.47
N PRO A 204 15.87 -16.04 4.76
CA PRO A 204 15.23 -17.19 5.37
C PRO A 204 16.21 -18.05 6.20
N LEU A 205 15.80 -18.43 7.41
CA LEU A 205 16.54 -19.38 8.24
C LEU A 205 16.36 -20.79 7.68
N LEU A 206 17.47 -21.42 7.32
CA LEU A 206 17.46 -22.80 6.86
C LEU A 206 17.32 -23.75 8.05
N PRO A 207 16.51 -24.82 7.94
CA PRO A 207 16.41 -25.84 8.99
C PRO A 207 17.77 -26.49 9.22
N VAL A 208 18.02 -26.97 10.43
CA VAL A 208 19.29 -27.62 10.82
C VAL A 208 19.62 -28.81 9.88
N SER A 209 18.60 -29.48 9.32
CA SER A 209 18.75 -30.55 8.33
C SER A 209 19.30 -30.09 6.97
N ALA A 210 19.18 -28.81 6.63
CA ALA A 210 19.78 -28.21 5.44
C ALA A 210 21.22 -27.72 5.68
N ILE A 211 21.66 -27.64 6.94
CA ILE A 211 23.04 -27.38 7.36
C ILE A 211 23.75 -28.73 7.54
N ALA A 212 23.73 -29.58 6.51
CA ALA A 212 24.46 -30.84 6.50
C ALA A 212 25.55 -30.78 5.43
N GLY A 213 26.71 -30.30 5.86
CA GLY A 213 27.93 -30.21 5.08
C GLY A 213 29.15 -30.04 5.99
N LEU A 214 29.35 -31.00 6.89
CA LEU A 214 30.61 -31.26 7.60
C LEU A 214 30.69 -32.74 7.99
#